data_AF-A0A920LS02-F1
#
_entry.id   AF-A0A920LS02-F1
#
_cell.length_a   1.000
_cell.length_b   1.000
_cell.length_c   1.000
_cell.angle_alpha   90.00
_cell.angle_beta   90.00
_cell.angle_gamma   90.00
#
_symmetry.space_group_name_H-M   'P 1'
#
loop_
_entity.id
_entity.type
_entity.pdbx_description
1 polymer ?
#
loop_
_entity_poly.entity_id
_entity_poly.type
_entity_poly.pdbx_seq_one_letter_code
_entity_poly.pdbx_strand_id
1 'polypeptide(L)'
;MIKKDDLNIVTKRKPTEKEIQDMLFAWKVAKHVKSNAIIYAKDKSTAAIGAGQMSRLDSSRIAIQKAKDMAQVHGLKNPRTIGSVIASDAFFPFPDGLLSAIEAGATAVIQPGGSIRDNDVIKAADDADISMAFTGIRHFNH
;
A
#
# COMPACT_ATOMS: atom_id res chain seq x y z
N MET A 1 6.81 -16.34 -6.06
CA MET A 1 6.68 -15.28 -5.02
C MET A 1 7.81 -14.32 -5.28
N ILE A 2 7.53 -13.01 -5.35
CA ILE A 2 8.57 -12.01 -5.52
C ILE A 2 9.47 -11.95 -4.28
N LYS A 3 10.74 -11.69 -4.50
CA LYS A 3 11.80 -11.50 -3.51
C LYS A 3 12.24 -10.04 -3.54
N LYS A 4 13.10 -9.66 -2.59
CA LYS A 4 13.69 -8.32 -2.50
C LYS A 4 14.34 -7.88 -3.82
N ASP A 5 15.07 -8.77 -4.47
CA ASP A 5 15.81 -8.47 -5.70
C ASP A 5 14.89 -8.29 -6.94
N ASP A 6 13.63 -8.72 -6.84
CA ASP A 6 12.62 -8.52 -7.89
C ASP A 6 11.96 -7.13 -7.81
N LEU A 7 12.23 -6.35 -6.75
CA LEU A 7 11.61 -5.04 -6.53
C LEU A 7 12.37 -3.95 -7.29
N ASN A 8 11.67 -3.25 -8.18
CA ASN A 8 12.19 -2.03 -8.80
C ASN A 8 11.83 -0.80 -7.96
N ILE A 9 12.80 -0.21 -7.26
CA ILE A 9 12.57 0.98 -6.43
C ILE A 9 12.60 2.24 -7.31
N VAL A 10 11.42 2.83 -7.53
CA VAL A 10 11.20 3.92 -8.51
C VAL A 10 11.26 5.33 -7.91
N THR A 11 11.19 5.46 -6.59
CA THR A 11 11.31 6.74 -5.86
C THR A 11 12.74 7.04 -5.44
N LYS A 12 12.99 8.30 -5.07
CA LYS A 12 14.26 8.79 -4.50
C LYS A 12 14.56 8.14 -3.16
N ARG A 13 13.58 8.14 -2.24
CA ARG A 13 13.71 7.47 -0.94
C ARG A 13 13.80 5.96 -1.16
N LYS A 14 14.85 5.35 -0.61
CA LYS A 14 15.00 3.89 -0.58
C LYS A 14 14.29 3.31 0.65
N PRO A 15 13.65 2.13 0.52
CA PRO A 15 12.99 1.50 1.65
C PRO A 15 14.01 0.95 2.64
N THR A 16 13.65 0.96 3.91
CA THR A 16 14.40 0.23 4.94
C THR A 16 14.20 -1.28 4.78
N GLU A 17 15.08 -2.09 5.37
CA GLU A 17 14.93 -3.56 5.34
C GLU A 17 13.58 -4.01 5.92
N LYS A 18 13.10 -3.32 6.97
CA LYS A 18 11.80 -3.59 7.58
C LYS A 18 10.65 -3.31 6.61
N GLU A 19 10.69 -2.17 5.92
CA GLU A 19 9.69 -1.81 4.92
C GLU A 19 9.68 -2.81 3.75
N ILE A 20 10.85 -3.29 3.32
CA ILE A 20 10.93 -4.34 2.28
C ILE A 20 10.22 -5.61 2.76
N GLN A 21 10.50 -6.08 3.98
CA GLN A 21 9.86 -7.27 4.52
C GLN A 21 8.33 -7.11 4.64
N ASP A 22 7.87 -5.95 5.11
CA ASP A 22 6.45 -5.66 5.23
C ASP A 22 5.79 -5.51 3.86
N MET A 23 6.48 -4.94 2.86
CA MET A 23 5.95 -4.82 1.48
C MET A 23 5.77 -6.20 0.86
N LEU A 24 6.78 -7.07 0.97
CA LEU A 24 6.69 -8.44 0.46
C LEU A 24 5.57 -9.23 1.16
N PHE A 25 5.39 -9.02 2.47
CA PHE A 25 4.27 -9.60 3.22
C PHE A 25 2.91 -9.07 2.72
N ALA A 26 2.74 -7.75 2.64
CA ALA A 26 1.52 -7.10 2.17
C ALA A 26 1.16 -7.54 0.74
N TRP A 27 2.17 -7.67 -0.13
CA TRP A 27 2.02 -8.15 -1.49
C TRP A 27 1.53 -9.59 -1.56
N LYS A 28 2.08 -10.47 -0.70
CA LYS A 28 1.60 -11.85 -0.57
C LYS A 28 0.14 -11.90 -0.12
N VAL A 29 -0.26 -11.05 0.82
CA VAL A 29 -1.66 -10.93 1.26
C VAL A 29 -2.56 -10.45 0.11
N ALA A 30 -2.14 -9.41 -0.61
CA ALA A 30 -2.93 -8.80 -1.70
C ALA A 30 -3.35 -9.84 -2.76
N LYS A 31 -2.50 -10.83 -3.08
CA LYS A 31 -2.82 -11.95 -3.97
C LYS A 31 -4.11 -12.68 -3.62
N HIS A 32 -4.46 -12.74 -2.33
CA HIS A 32 -5.60 -13.52 -1.83
C HIS A 32 -6.84 -12.65 -1.54
N VAL A 33 -6.74 -11.33 -1.67
CA VAL A 33 -7.82 -10.40 -1.38
C VAL A 33 -8.55 -10.03 -2.67
N LYS A 34 -9.89 -9.91 -2.60
CA LYS A 34 -10.71 -9.56 -3.76
C LYS A 34 -10.45 -8.12 -4.23
N SER A 35 -10.29 -7.97 -5.53
CA SER A 35 -9.98 -6.70 -6.18
C SER A 35 -11.18 -5.74 -6.15
N ASN A 36 -10.96 -4.43 -6.08
CA ASN A 36 -9.67 -3.76 -5.98
C ASN A 36 -9.14 -3.80 -4.53
N ALA A 37 -7.95 -4.34 -4.31
CA ALA A 37 -7.40 -4.56 -2.96
C ALA A 37 -6.35 -3.51 -2.57
N ILE A 38 -6.46 -2.99 -1.35
CA ILE A 38 -5.45 -2.14 -0.68
C ILE A 38 -5.16 -2.76 0.68
N ILE A 39 -3.92 -3.18 0.87
CA ILE A 39 -3.46 -3.85 2.10
C ILE A 39 -2.50 -2.92 2.83
N TYR A 40 -2.81 -2.56 4.06
CA TYR A 40 -1.86 -1.93 4.97
C TYR A 40 -1.22 -3.01 5.82
N ALA A 41 0.10 -3.03 5.93
CA ALA A 41 0.83 -3.97 6.77
C ALA A 41 1.93 -3.32 7.58
N LYS A 42 2.15 -3.83 8.77
CA LYS A 42 3.20 -3.37 9.68
C LYS A 42 3.64 -4.53 10.57
N ASP A 43 4.96 -4.73 10.69
CA ASP A 43 5.54 -5.81 11.50
C ASP A 43 5.03 -7.21 11.07
N LYS A 44 4.99 -7.48 9.76
CA LYS A 44 4.47 -8.72 9.15
C LYS A 44 3.04 -9.09 9.56
N SER A 45 2.23 -8.08 9.90
CA SER A 45 0.82 -8.24 10.24
C SER A 45 -0.02 -7.23 9.46
N THR A 46 -1.24 -7.61 9.08
CA THR A 46 -2.16 -6.70 8.40
C THR A 46 -2.66 -5.65 9.40
N ALA A 47 -2.39 -4.38 9.12
CA ALA A 47 -2.89 -3.25 9.90
C ALA A 47 -4.33 -2.89 9.51
N ALA A 48 -4.65 -2.97 8.21
CA ALA A 48 -5.99 -2.78 7.68
C ALA A 48 -6.09 -3.33 6.25
N ILE A 49 -7.30 -3.70 5.84
CA ILE A 49 -7.57 -4.24 4.50
C ILE A 49 -8.82 -3.59 3.92
N GLY A 50 -8.68 -3.06 2.71
CA GLY A 50 -9.77 -2.65 1.83
C GLY A 50 -9.86 -3.59 0.65
N ALA A 51 -11.06 -4.08 0.34
CA ALA A 51 -11.27 -5.14 -0.64
C ALA A 51 -12.60 -4.96 -1.38
N GLY A 52 -12.66 -5.47 -2.62
CA GLY A 52 -13.91 -5.66 -3.35
C GLY A 52 -14.58 -4.38 -3.87
N GLN A 53 -13.91 -3.22 -3.84
CA GLN A 53 -14.51 -1.97 -4.29
C GLN A 53 -14.27 -1.72 -5.78
N MET A 54 -15.20 -1.02 -6.41
CA MET A 54 -15.08 -0.53 -7.78
C MET A 54 -13.92 0.47 -7.93
N SER A 55 -13.63 1.25 -6.88
CA SER A 55 -12.53 2.21 -6.82
C SER A 55 -11.47 1.83 -5.79
N ARG A 56 -10.19 1.92 -6.15
CA ARG A 56 -9.07 1.75 -5.19
C ARG A 56 -9.09 2.81 -4.09
N LEU A 57 -9.54 4.02 -4.40
CA LEU A 57 -9.68 5.08 -3.43
C LEU A 57 -10.67 4.69 -2.32
N ASP A 58 -11.79 4.07 -2.69
CA ASP A 58 -12.79 3.61 -1.72
C ASP A 58 -12.27 2.44 -0.88
N SER A 59 -11.55 1.49 -1.50
CA SER A 59 -10.84 0.44 -0.74
C SER A 59 -9.87 1.04 0.26
N SER A 60 -9.08 2.04 -0.13
CA SER A 60 -8.17 2.73 0.78
C SER A 60 -8.91 3.41 1.93
N ARG A 61 -9.95 4.19 1.64
CA ARG A 61 -10.77 4.90 2.65
C ARG A 61 -11.42 3.93 3.65
N ILE A 62 -12.00 2.83 3.17
CA ILE A 62 -12.60 1.79 4.02
C ILE A 62 -11.55 1.17 4.95
N ALA A 63 -10.36 0.86 4.43
CA ALA A 63 -9.28 0.31 5.24
C ALA A 63 -8.86 1.29 6.35
N ILE A 64 -8.68 2.57 5.99
CA ILE A 64 -8.28 3.63 6.94
C ILE A 64 -9.35 3.80 8.03
N GLN A 65 -10.63 3.84 7.66
CA GLN A 65 -11.71 3.98 8.63
C GLN A 65 -11.75 2.79 9.58
N LYS A 66 -11.69 1.56 9.06
CA LYS A 66 -11.62 0.35 9.91
C LYS A 66 -10.42 0.37 10.86
N ALA A 67 -9.26 0.87 10.41
CA ALA A 67 -8.09 1.00 11.27
C ALA A 67 -8.32 1.98 12.43
N LYS A 68 -9.01 3.09 12.18
CA LYS A 68 -9.38 4.09 13.19
C LYS A 68 -10.39 3.52 14.18
N ASP A 69 -11.43 2.86 13.69
CA ASP A 69 -12.46 2.24 14.54
C ASP A 69 -11.83 1.18 15.45
N MET A 70 -10.95 0.33 14.90
CA MET A 70 -10.23 -0.67 15.69
C MET A 70 -9.29 -0.05 16.73
N ALA A 71 -8.63 1.05 16.41
CA ALA A 71 -7.81 1.76 17.39
C ALA A 71 -8.65 2.26 18.57
N GLN A 72 -9.84 2.80 18.29
CA GLN A 72 -10.76 3.25 19.32
C GLN A 72 -11.26 2.08 20.18
N VAL A 73 -11.72 0.99 19.56
CA VAL A 73 -12.23 -0.21 20.26
C VAL A 73 -11.17 -0.83 21.18
N HIS A 74 -9.90 -0.84 20.75
CA HIS A 74 -8.80 -1.43 21.51
C HIS A 74 -8.03 -0.43 22.38
N GLY A 75 -8.48 0.82 22.49
CA GLY A 75 -7.80 1.84 23.28
C GLY A 75 -6.37 2.15 22.81
N LEU A 76 -6.08 1.94 21.52
CA LEU A 76 -4.78 2.25 20.93
C LEU A 76 -4.66 3.77 20.75
N LYS A 77 -3.51 4.33 21.12
CA LYS A 77 -3.21 5.76 20.92
C LYS A 77 -3.35 6.18 19.45
N ASN A 78 -3.03 5.28 18.52
CA ASN A 78 -2.90 5.54 17.10
C ASN A 78 -3.37 4.33 16.29
N PRO A 79 -4.00 4.52 15.11
CA PRO A 79 -4.24 3.45 14.14
C PRO A 79 -2.95 2.72 13.76
N ARG A 80 -3.03 1.41 13.55
CA ARG A 80 -1.88 0.60 13.12
C ARG A 80 -1.38 0.95 11.71
N THR A 81 -2.13 1.73 10.94
CA THR A 81 -1.71 2.26 9.64
C THR A 81 -0.55 3.26 9.75
N ILE A 82 -0.35 3.89 10.92
CA ILE A 82 0.76 4.82 11.13
C ILE A 82 2.09 4.04 11.17
N GLY A 83 3.01 4.38 10.26
CA GLY A 83 4.27 3.68 10.07
C GLY A 83 4.10 2.31 9.39
N SER A 84 3.03 2.13 8.62
CA SER A 84 2.78 0.91 7.85
C SER A 84 3.25 1.06 6.41
N VAL A 85 3.32 -0.05 5.68
CA VAL A 85 3.47 -0.05 4.22
C VAL A 85 2.12 -0.38 3.57
N ILE A 86 1.96 -0.05 2.30
CA ILE A 86 0.80 -0.47 1.51
C ILE A 86 1.17 -1.38 0.35
N ALA A 87 0.29 -2.32 0.04
CA ALA A 87 0.28 -3.04 -1.23
C ALA A 87 -1.02 -2.78 -1.98
N SER A 88 -0.92 -2.49 -3.28
CA SER A 88 -2.07 -2.51 -4.19
C SER A 88 -1.95 -3.63 -5.21
N ASP A 89 -3.01 -4.40 -5.37
CA ASP A 89 -3.06 -5.55 -6.30
C ASP A 89 -2.92 -5.19 -7.79
N ALA A 90 -3.23 -3.94 -8.13
CA ALA A 90 -2.97 -3.33 -9.43
C ALA A 90 -2.38 -1.92 -9.28
N PHE A 91 -2.04 -1.28 -10.39
CA PHE A 91 -1.47 0.05 -10.36
C PHE A 91 -2.47 1.12 -9.87
N PHE A 92 -1.94 2.22 -9.32
CA PHE A 92 -2.71 3.43 -9.06
C PHE A 92 -2.88 4.23 -10.37
N PRO A 93 -4.12 4.47 -10.84
CA PRO A 93 -4.35 5.24 -12.06
C PRO A 93 -4.09 6.74 -11.86
N PHE A 94 -4.21 7.23 -10.63
CA PHE A 94 -4.00 8.62 -10.23
C PHE A 94 -3.34 8.66 -8.83
N PRO A 95 -2.72 9.79 -8.44
CA PRO A 95 -2.08 9.94 -7.13
C PRO A 95 -3.03 9.92 -5.93
N ASP A 96 -4.33 10.15 -6.12
CA ASP A 96 -5.32 10.29 -5.05
C ASP A 96 -5.38 9.08 -4.10
N GLY A 97 -5.35 7.86 -4.63
CA GLY A 97 -5.33 6.62 -3.84
C GLY A 97 -4.06 6.49 -3.00
N LEU A 98 -2.92 6.90 -3.56
CA LEU A 98 -1.63 6.93 -2.87
C LEU A 98 -1.65 7.98 -1.75
N LEU A 99 -2.06 9.22 -2.06
CA LEU A 99 -2.10 10.33 -1.10
C LEU A 99 -2.99 10.00 0.11
N SER A 100 -4.15 9.39 -0.13
CA SER A 100 -5.04 8.90 0.94
C SER A 100 -4.33 7.92 1.88
N ALA A 101 -3.50 7.02 1.35
CA ALA A 101 -2.72 6.10 2.16
C ALA A 101 -1.58 6.77 2.93
N ILE A 102 -0.94 7.78 2.33
CA ILE A 102 0.10 8.59 2.98
C ILE A 102 -0.49 9.36 4.17
N GLU A 103 -1.65 9.99 3.99
CA GLU A 103 -2.39 10.67 5.06
C GLU A 103 -2.74 9.74 6.22
N ALA A 104 -2.94 8.45 5.94
CA ALA A 104 -3.15 7.41 6.96
C ALA A 104 -1.87 6.95 7.69
N GLY A 105 -0.73 7.51 7.29
CA GLY A 105 0.59 7.28 7.88
C GLY A 105 1.41 6.16 7.22
N ALA A 106 1.12 5.79 5.97
CA ALA A 106 1.95 4.86 5.22
C ALA A 106 3.34 5.46 4.92
N THR A 107 4.40 4.64 4.93
CA THR A 107 5.80 5.07 4.67
C THR A 107 6.42 4.44 3.43
N ALA A 108 5.83 3.35 2.93
CA ALA A 108 6.26 2.70 1.69
C ALA A 108 5.09 2.04 0.96
N VAL A 109 5.24 1.87 -0.36
CA VAL A 109 4.22 1.37 -1.29
C VAL A 109 4.81 0.30 -2.18
N ILE A 110 4.08 -0.79 -2.39
CA ILE A 110 4.36 -1.80 -3.42
C ILE A 110 3.17 -1.96 -4.37
N GLN A 111 3.42 -1.89 -5.67
CA GLN A 111 2.40 -2.03 -6.71
C GLN A 111 3.01 -2.64 -8.00
N PRO A 112 2.23 -3.05 -9.02
CA PRO A 112 2.81 -3.53 -10.27
C PRO A 112 3.53 -2.45 -11.08
N GLY A 113 3.00 -1.21 -11.09
CA GLY A 113 3.32 -0.21 -12.12
C GLY A 113 2.62 -0.51 -13.46
N GLY A 114 2.89 0.31 -14.48
CA GLY A 114 2.34 0.19 -15.83
C GLY A 114 1.21 1.17 -16.15
N SER A 115 1.00 2.22 -15.34
CA SER A 115 0.07 3.30 -15.67
C SER A 115 0.72 4.28 -16.64
N ILE A 116 -0.07 4.85 -17.57
CA ILE A 116 0.35 6.01 -18.38
C ILE A 116 0.74 7.19 -17.47
N ARG A 117 0.19 7.24 -16.25
CA ARG A 117 0.41 8.28 -15.26
C ARG A 117 1.34 7.87 -14.11
N ASP A 118 2.16 6.82 -14.28
CA ASP A 118 3.09 6.39 -13.24
C ASP A 118 4.01 7.53 -12.77
N ASN A 119 4.45 8.42 -13.68
CA ASN A 119 5.28 9.56 -13.33
C ASN A 119 4.61 10.51 -12.33
N ASP A 120 3.29 10.73 -12.45
CA ASP A 120 2.55 11.60 -11.52
C ASP A 120 2.45 10.95 -10.14
N VAL A 121 2.26 9.63 -10.10
CA VAL A 121 2.16 8.84 -8.87
C VAL A 121 3.53 8.75 -8.17
N ILE A 122 4.61 8.52 -8.92
CA ILE A 122 5.99 8.51 -8.40
C ILE A 122 6.35 9.89 -7.87
N LYS A 123 6.02 10.96 -8.60
CA LYS A 123 6.26 12.34 -8.14
C LYS A 123 5.53 12.61 -6.82
N ALA A 124 4.28 12.21 -6.69
CA ALA A 124 3.53 12.38 -5.44
C ALA A 124 4.14 11.59 -4.27
N ALA A 125 4.69 10.39 -4.52
CA ALA A 125 5.43 9.64 -3.50
C ALA A 125 6.74 10.34 -3.11
N ASP A 126 7.51 10.83 -4.09
CA ASP A 126 8.76 11.56 -3.84
C ASP A 126 8.52 12.86 -3.05
N ASP A 127 7.49 13.64 -3.42
CA ASP A 127 7.12 14.88 -2.74
C ASP A 127 6.72 14.64 -1.28
N ALA A 128 6.21 13.44 -0.97
CA ALA A 128 5.81 13.03 0.37
C ALA A 128 6.90 12.22 1.13
N ASP A 129 8.10 12.08 0.57
CA ASP A 129 9.20 11.25 1.10
C ASP A 129 8.78 9.79 1.37
N ILE A 130 8.11 9.17 0.40
CA ILE A 130 7.62 7.80 0.46
C ILE A 130 8.43 6.91 -0.46
N SER A 131 8.78 5.70 0.01
CA SER A 131 9.39 4.70 -0.87
C SER A 131 8.33 4.00 -1.71
N MET A 132 8.59 3.80 -3.01
CA MET A 132 7.72 3.04 -3.90
C MET A 132 8.50 1.96 -4.65
N ALA A 133 7.95 0.74 -4.64
CA ALA A 133 8.48 -0.42 -5.33
C ALA A 133 7.49 -0.91 -6.40
N PHE A 134 8.00 -1.12 -7.62
CA PHE A 134 7.27 -1.76 -8.71
C PHE A 134 7.64 -3.24 -8.81
N THR A 135 6.64 -4.08 -9.08
CA THR A 135 6.82 -5.54 -9.21
C THR A 135 6.67 -6.03 -10.64
N GLY A 136 6.03 -5.26 -11.54
CA GLY A 136 5.67 -5.68 -12.89
C GLY A 136 4.61 -6.80 -12.96
N ILE A 137 4.06 -7.23 -11.83
CA ILE A 137 3.12 -8.36 -11.74
C ILE A 137 1.81 -7.87 -11.16
N ARG A 138 0.69 -8.13 -11.83
CA ARG A 138 -0.66 -7.83 -11.31
C ARG A 138 -1.26 -9.03 -10.58
N HIS A 139 -1.97 -8.79 -9.48
CA HIS A 139 -2.62 -9.82 -8.65
C HIS A 139 -4.15 -9.64 -8.60
N PHE A 140 -4.79 -9.59 -9.77
CA PHE A 140 -6.24 -9.39 -9.86
C PHE A 140 -7.02 -10.64 -9.47
N ASN A 141 -8.06 -10.50 -8.65
CA ASN A 141 -8.84 -11.61 -8.08
C ASN A 141 -10.32 -11.19 -7.89
N HIS A 142 -11.27 -11.90 -8.53
CA HIS A 142 -12.73 -11.70 -8.39
C HIS A 142 -13.34 -12.76 -7.48
#